data_AF-A0A3D2IQV4-F1
#
_entry.id   AF-A0A3D2IQV4-F1
#
_cell.length_a   1.000
_cell.length_b   1.000
_cell.length_c   1.000
_cell.angle_alpha   90.00
_cell.angle_beta   90.00
_cell.angle_gamma   90.00
#
_symmetry.space_group_name_H-M   'P 1'
#
loop_
_entity.id
_entity.type
_entity.pdbx_description
1 polymer ?
#
loop_
_entity_poly.entity_id
_entity_poly.type
_entity_poly.pdbx_seq_one_letter_code
_entity_poly.pdbx_strand_id
1 'polypeptide(L)'
;MRDVIYHDRPRVTAAQRARRIVAGLVAAVAVLFLGVVLFTRMDLDMNRQAVESLRQNVTEACVQCYAIEGTYPVSISYLEQNYGVRYDGSKYAVSLRSGSGNELPAVQVTLRR
;
A
#
# COMPACT_ATOMS: atom_id res chain seq x y z
N MET A 1 20.36 -38.34 60.20
CA MET A 1 20.93 -37.80 58.95
C MET A 1 19.80 -37.19 58.12
N ARG A 2 19.72 -35.86 58.05
CA ARG A 2 18.90 -35.14 57.08
C ARG A 2 19.78 -33.99 56.59
N ASP A 3 20.41 -34.19 55.44
CA ASP A 3 21.16 -33.13 54.78
C ASP A 3 20.16 -32.13 54.19
N VAL A 4 20.09 -30.95 54.80
CA VAL A 4 19.33 -29.83 54.26
C VAL A 4 20.17 -29.21 53.14
N ILE A 5 19.79 -29.55 51.91
CA ILE A 5 20.36 -28.99 50.69
C ILE A 5 20.04 -27.49 50.65
N TYR A 6 21.07 -26.67 50.89
CA TYR A 6 20.99 -25.22 50.76
C TYR A 6 20.94 -24.86 49.27
N HIS A 7 19.76 -24.49 48.77
CA HIS A 7 19.65 -23.87 47.46
C HIS A 7 20.15 -22.42 47.55
N ASP A 8 21.42 -22.20 47.20
CA ASP A 8 21.96 -20.86 46.98
C ASP A 8 21.21 -20.23 45.79
N ARG A 9 20.35 -19.26 46.08
CA ARG A 9 19.64 -18.50 45.05
C ARG A 9 20.60 -17.40 44.59
N PRO A 10 20.99 -17.35 43.30
CA PRO A 10 21.90 -16.32 42.83
C PRO A 10 21.28 -14.94 43.11
N ARG A 11 21.91 -14.19 44.02
CA ARG A 11 21.51 -12.81 44.37
C ARG A 11 21.83 -11.89 43.19
N VAL A 12 20.92 -11.85 42.23
CA VAL A 12 20.93 -10.82 41.19
C VAL A 12 20.89 -9.45 41.87
N THR A 13 21.96 -8.67 41.71
CA THR A 13 22.06 -7.33 42.30
C THR A 13 20.99 -6.41 41.71
N ALA A 14 20.49 -5.45 42.49
CA ALA A 14 19.42 -4.54 42.04
C ALA A 14 19.80 -3.80 40.73
N ALA A 15 21.09 -3.48 40.55
CA ALA A 15 21.64 -2.88 39.34
C ALA A 15 21.53 -3.80 38.10
N GLN A 16 21.71 -5.13 38.26
CA GLN A 16 21.53 -6.09 37.17
C GLN A 16 20.06 -6.25 36.77
N ARG A 17 19.13 -6.16 37.73
CA ARG A 17 17.69 -6.15 37.43
C ARG A 17 17.29 -4.89 36.68
N ALA A 18 17.74 -3.71 37.12
CA ALA A 18 17.48 -2.44 36.45
C ALA A 18 18.02 -2.42 35.02
N ARG A 19 19.25 -2.91 34.79
CA ARG A 19 19.83 -3.04 33.44
C ARG A 19 19.00 -3.92 32.50
N ARG A 20 18.47 -5.05 32.99
CA ARG A 20 17.60 -5.93 32.19
C ARG A 20 16.26 -5.27 31.85
N ILE A 21 15.67 -4.52 32.78
CA ILE A 21 14.43 -3.78 32.55
C ILE A 21 14.65 -2.68 31.50
N VAL A 22 15.72 -1.90 31.64
CA VAL A 22 16.08 -0.84 30.68
C VAL A 22 16.34 -1.45 29.30
N ALA A 23 17.12 -2.54 29.21
CA ALA A 23 17.36 -3.23 27.94
C ALA A 23 16.06 -3.75 27.30
N GLY A 24 15.14 -4.30 28.10
CA GLY A 24 13.83 -4.74 27.64
C GLY A 24 12.97 -3.59 27.11
N LEU A 25 12.97 -2.44 27.79
CA LEU A 25 12.26 -1.24 27.35
C LEU A 25 12.84 -0.69 26.05
N VAL A 26 14.17 -0.60 25.94
CA VAL A 26 14.85 -0.16 24.71
C VAL A 26 14.51 -1.08 23.54
N ALA A 27 14.53 -2.40 23.75
CA ALA A 27 14.16 -3.36 22.73
C ALA A 27 12.68 -3.22 22.31
N ALA A 28 11.77 -3.02 23.26
CA ALA A 28 10.35 -2.80 22.97
C ALA A 28 10.12 -1.52 22.16
N VAL A 29 10.80 -0.41 22.51
CA VAL A 29 10.74 0.85 21.75
C VAL A 29 11.32 0.68 20.36
N ALA A 30 12.43 -0.05 20.20
CA ALA A 30 13.04 -0.31 18.90
C ALA A 30 12.12 -1.14 17.99
N VAL A 31 11.44 -2.16 18.53
CA VAL A 31 10.45 -2.97 17.79
C VAL A 31 9.24 -2.12 17.38
N LEU A 32 8.73 -1.28 18.29
CA LEU A 32 7.63 -0.36 17.97
C LEU A 32 8.02 0.62 16.85
N PHE A 33 9.21 1.23 16.96
CA PHE A 33 9.72 2.15 15.97
C PHE A 33 9.90 1.49 14.60
N LEU A 34 10.48 0.28 14.57
CA LEU A 34 10.62 -0.50 13.33
C LEU A 34 9.25 -0.81 12.72
N GLY A 35 8.27 -1.18 13.55
CA GLY A 35 6.89 -1.39 13.11
C GLY A 35 6.33 -0.16 12.41
N VAL A 36 6.38 1.02 13.05
CA VAL A 36 5.88 2.28 12.46
C VAL A 36 6.56 2.59 11.13
N VAL A 37 7.89 2.45 11.05
CA VAL A 37 8.63 2.70 9.79
C VAL A 37 8.17 1.75 8.68
N LEU A 38 7.98 0.46 8.97
CA LEU A 38 7.49 -0.50 7.97
C LEU A 38 6.07 -0.19 7.51
N PHE A 39 5.16 0.15 8.42
CA PHE A 39 3.78 0.54 8.09
C PHE A 39 3.73 1.76 7.17
N THR A 40 4.49 2.82 7.48
CA THR A 40 4.49 4.05 6.65
C THR A 40 4.99 3.85 5.21
N ARG A 41 5.86 2.86 4.98
CA ARG A 41 6.34 2.52 3.62
C ARG A 41 5.25 1.83 2.80
N MET A 42 4.45 0.98 3.42
CA MET A 42 3.38 0.24 2.74
C MET A 42 2.27 1.15 2.19
N ASP A 43 1.90 2.21 2.91
CA ASP A 43 0.83 3.13 2.47
C ASP A 43 1.17 3.89 1.18
N LEU A 44 2.44 4.24 0.99
CA LEU A 44 2.93 4.91 -0.22
C LEU A 44 2.89 3.98 -1.43
N ASP A 45 3.34 2.73 -1.25
CA ASP A 45 3.37 1.74 -2.31
C ASP A 45 1.96 1.27 -2.70
N MET A 46 1.05 1.16 -1.72
CA MET A 46 -0.34 0.79 -1.96
C MET A 46 -1.08 1.82 -2.82
N ASN A 47 -0.90 3.13 -2.58
CA ASN A 47 -1.52 4.15 -3.42
C ASN A 47 -0.96 4.15 -4.85
N ARG A 48 0.35 3.89 -5.02
CA ARG A 48 0.96 3.78 -6.35
C ARG A 48 0.43 2.57 -7.12
N GLN A 49 0.34 1.42 -6.45
CA GLN A 49 -0.26 0.21 -7.04
C GLN A 49 -1.73 0.43 -7.41
N ALA A 50 -2.50 1.12 -6.57
CA ALA A 50 -3.90 1.43 -6.88
C ALA A 50 -4.04 2.32 -8.13
N VAL A 51 -3.19 3.35 -8.25
CA VAL A 51 -3.15 4.21 -9.44
C VAL A 51 -2.78 3.42 -10.69
N GLU A 52 -1.76 2.57 -10.61
CA GLU A 52 -1.31 1.79 -11.77
C GLU A 52 -2.32 0.72 -12.17
N SER A 53 -2.94 0.04 -11.21
CA SER A 53 -4.01 -0.94 -11.45
C SER A 53 -5.21 -0.28 -12.12
N LEU A 54 -5.62 0.91 -11.66
CA LEU A 54 -6.69 1.67 -12.31
C LEU A 54 -6.30 2.08 -13.74
N ARG A 55 -5.07 2.57 -13.94
CA ARG A 55 -4.55 2.93 -15.27
C ARG A 55 -4.61 1.74 -16.22
N GLN A 56 -4.20 0.56 -15.77
CA GLN A 56 -4.23 -0.66 -16.56
C GLN A 56 -5.66 -1.07 -16.89
N ASN A 57 -6.57 -1.10 -15.91
CA ASN A 57 -7.98 -1.46 -16.14
C ASN A 57 -8.66 -0.53 -17.18
N VAL A 58 -8.42 0.77 -17.08
CA VAL A 58 -8.95 1.75 -18.06
C VAL A 58 -8.33 1.53 -19.43
N THR A 59 -7.05 1.19 -19.51
CA THR A 59 -6.37 0.91 -20.78
C THR A 59 -6.95 -0.34 -21.45
N GLU A 60 -7.17 -1.41 -20.68
CA GLU A 60 -7.82 -2.64 -21.16
C GLU A 60 -9.23 -2.35 -21.70
N ALA A 61 -10.01 -1.52 -20.99
CA ALA A 61 -11.33 -1.10 -21.45
C ALA A 61 -11.28 -0.28 -22.76
N CYS A 62 -10.27 0.57 -22.94
CA CYS A 62 -10.04 1.27 -24.21
C CYS A 62 -9.76 0.29 -25.37
N VAL A 63 -8.91 -0.71 -25.13
CA VAL A 63 -8.60 -1.75 -26.13
C VAL A 63 -9.84 -2.58 -26.45
N GLN A 64 -10.65 -2.90 -25.44
CA GLN A 64 -11.90 -3.61 -25.64
C GLN A 64 -12.88 -2.79 -26.48
N CYS A 65 -13.01 -1.49 -26.21
CA CYS A 65 -13.80 -0.56 -27.00
C CYS A 65 -13.37 -0.57 -28.47
N TYR A 66 -12.07 -0.50 -28.71
CA TYR A 66 -11.55 -0.58 -30.06
C TYR A 66 -11.83 -1.92 -30.75
N ALA A 67 -11.69 -3.04 -30.02
CA ALA A 67 -11.92 -4.37 -30.56
C ALA A 67 -13.40 -4.62 -30.93
N ILE A 68 -14.33 -4.03 -30.18
CA ILE A 68 -15.78 -4.23 -30.37
C ILE A 68 -16.36 -3.20 -31.36
N GLU A 69 -15.98 -1.94 -31.23
CA GLU A 69 -16.62 -0.81 -31.93
C GLU A 69 -15.75 -0.25 -33.06
N GLY A 70 -14.49 -0.67 -33.17
CA GLY A 70 -13.55 -0.16 -34.18
C GLY A 70 -13.06 1.25 -33.91
N THR A 71 -13.32 1.81 -32.72
CA THR A 71 -12.87 3.15 -32.32
C THR A 71 -12.56 3.22 -30.83
N TYR A 72 -11.60 4.08 -30.47
CA TYR A 72 -11.26 4.34 -29.07
C TYR A 72 -12.31 5.23 -28.39
N PRO A 73 -12.48 5.09 -27.06
CA PRO A 73 -13.49 5.83 -26.31
C PRO A 73 -13.21 7.34 -26.32
N VAL A 74 -14.27 8.14 -26.48
CA VAL A 74 -14.20 9.61 -26.47
C VAL A 74 -14.01 10.22 -25.07
N SER A 75 -14.33 9.46 -24.02
CA SER A 75 -14.21 9.91 -22.63
C SER A 75 -14.21 8.75 -21.65
N ILE A 76 -13.74 8.99 -20.42
CA ILE A 76 -13.81 8.01 -19.34
C ILE A 76 -15.26 7.62 -19.02
N SER A 77 -16.20 8.57 -19.11
CA SER A 77 -17.62 8.31 -18.84
C SER A 77 -18.26 7.35 -19.83
N TYR A 78 -17.72 7.24 -21.05
CA TYR A 78 -18.14 6.20 -22.01
C TYR A 78 -17.78 4.80 -21.51
N LEU A 79 -16.59 4.65 -20.94
CA LEU A 79 -16.12 3.39 -20.37
C LEU A 79 -16.87 3.01 -19.09
N GLU A 80 -17.27 3.99 -18.27
CA GLU A 80 -18.09 3.73 -17.08
C GLU A 80 -19.47 3.18 -17.44
N GLN A 81 -20.08 3.71 -18.50
CA GLN A 81 -21.43 3.32 -18.95
C GLN A 81 -21.45 2.00 -19.73
N ASN A 82 -20.45 1.77 -20.59
CA ASN A 82 -20.49 0.66 -21.56
C ASN A 82 -19.50 -0.48 -21.25
N TYR A 83 -18.42 -0.22 -20.51
CA TYR A 83 -17.34 -1.18 -20.24
C TYR A 83 -17.17 -1.50 -18.75
N GLY A 84 -18.03 -0.95 -17.88
CA GLY A 84 -18.05 -1.27 -16.46
C GLY A 84 -16.85 -0.74 -15.67
N VAL A 85 -16.08 0.20 -16.24
CA VAL A 85 -14.99 0.87 -15.52
C VAL A 85 -15.58 1.60 -14.33
N ARG A 86 -15.00 1.41 -13.14
CA ARG A 86 -15.42 2.11 -11.91
C ARG A 86 -14.20 2.56 -11.13
N TYR A 87 -14.26 3.79 -10.64
CA TYR A 87 -13.24 4.36 -9.78
C TYR A 87 -13.86 5.39 -8.84
N ASP A 88 -13.13 5.73 -7.78
CA ASP A 88 -13.53 6.78 -6.87
C ASP A 88 -13.10 8.14 -7.43
N GLY A 89 -14.04 8.87 -8.05
CA GLY A 89 -13.82 10.21 -8.60
C GLY A 89 -13.55 11.30 -7.56
N SER A 90 -13.74 11.01 -6.27
CA SER A 90 -13.34 11.89 -5.17
C SER A 90 -11.85 11.75 -4.87
N LYS A 91 -11.29 10.55 -5.04
CA LYS A 91 -9.89 10.22 -4.77
C LYS A 91 -8.98 10.32 -6.01
N TYR A 92 -9.51 9.99 -7.19
CA TYR A 92 -8.74 9.92 -8.42
C TYR A 92 -9.36 10.78 -9.52
N ALA A 93 -8.51 11.39 -10.33
CA ALA A 93 -8.87 12.05 -11.57
C ALA A 93 -8.28 11.25 -12.74
N VAL A 94 -9.15 10.79 -13.64
CA VAL A 94 -8.81 9.99 -14.82
C VAL A 94 -9.09 10.82 -16.07
N SER A 95 -8.07 10.98 -16.92
CA SER A 95 -8.20 11.68 -18.20
C SER A 95 -7.62 10.83 -19.33
N LEU A 96 -8.36 10.73 -20.43
CA LEU A 96 -7.91 10.12 -21.67
C LEU A 96 -7.35 11.22 -22.57
N ARG A 97 -6.10 11.11 -22.99
CA ARG A 97 -5.56 11.93 -24.08
C ARG A 97 -5.52 11.12 -25.36
N SER A 98 -6.39 11.43 -26.29
CA SER A 98 -6.33 10.91 -27.66
C SER A 98 -5.26 11.66 -28.46
N GLY A 99 -4.42 10.90 -29.18
CA GLY A 99 -3.53 11.41 -30.21
C GLY A 99 -4.28 11.70 -31.52
N SER A 100 -3.55 11.99 -32.61
CA SER A 100 -4.15 12.22 -33.92
C SER A 100 -4.66 10.91 -34.53
N GLY A 101 -5.98 10.73 -34.58
CA GLY A 101 -6.65 9.67 -35.35
C GLY A 101 -6.42 8.25 -34.83
N ASN A 102 -7.41 7.69 -34.12
CA ASN A 102 -7.52 6.26 -33.78
C ASN A 102 -6.25 5.59 -33.21
N GLU A 103 -5.43 6.35 -32.49
CA GLU A 103 -4.34 5.82 -31.67
C GLU A 103 -4.85 5.51 -30.26
N LEU A 104 -4.24 4.52 -29.60
CA LEU A 104 -4.57 4.16 -28.23
C LEU A 104 -4.42 5.40 -27.33
N PRO A 105 -5.49 5.85 -26.65
CA PRO A 105 -5.43 7.03 -25.82
C PRO A 105 -4.46 6.81 -24.65
N ALA A 106 -3.65 7.82 -24.38
CA ALA A 106 -2.82 7.84 -23.18
C ALA A 106 -3.72 8.04 -21.96
N VAL A 107 -3.81 7.00 -21.12
CA VAL A 107 -4.56 7.03 -19.86
C VAL A 107 -3.71 7.68 -18.78
N GLN A 108 -4.17 8.82 -18.28
CA GLN A 108 -3.54 9.52 -17.15
C GLN A 108 -4.44 9.43 -15.92
N VAL A 109 -3.87 8.90 -14.83
CA VAL A 109 -4.53 8.77 -13.52
C VAL A 109 -3.73 9.58 -12.51
N THR A 110 -4.40 10.49 -11.81
CA THR A 110 -3.78 11.33 -10.78
C THR A 110 -4.60 11.29 -9.50
N LEU A 111 -3.94 11.44 -8.35
CA LEU A 111 -4.63 11.63 -7.07
C LEU A 111 -5.22 13.03 -7.01
N ARG A 112 -6.50 13.11 -6.69
CA ARG A 112 -7.19 14.37 -6.42
C ARG A 112 -6.80 14.81 -5.00
N ARG A 113 -6.14 15.97 -4.88
CA ARG A 113 -5.81 16.60 -3.60
C ARG A 113 -6.87 17.59 -3.19
#